data_AF-A0A1V2IAT2-F1
#
_entry.id   AF-A0A1V2IAT2-F1
#
_cell.length_a   1.000
_cell.length_b   1.000
_cell.length_c   1.000
_cell.angle_alpha   90.00
_cell.angle_beta   90.00
_cell.angle_gamma   90.00
#
_symmetry.space_group_name_H-M   'P 1'
#
loop_
_entity.id
_entity.type
_entity.pdbx_description
1 polymer ?
#
loop_
_entity_poly.entity_id
_entity_poly.type
_entity_poly.pdbx_seq_one_letter_code
_entity_poly.pdbx_strand_id
1 'polypeptide(L)'
;MLAHARALLTSSPAGRTAYLDVDLHDVEKILASDELAETIDLSEPVVLSLVAILHFFPDDQDPYGIVRRLLEAVPAGSHLVVTHATADHTPSMAQMIDAYHSRGIAAQARSADELARFFEGLDMVEPGIQLVNRWRPDPGTPTEMIVPAYGGVGRKN
;
A
#
# COMPACT_ATOMS: atom_id res chain seq x y z
N MET A 1 -6.69 17.40 11.33
CA MET A 1 -7.42 16.99 10.11
C MET A 1 -8.35 15.83 10.46
N LEU A 2 -9.42 16.05 11.25
CA LEU A 2 -10.22 14.95 11.84
C LEU A 2 -11.71 15.00 11.46
N ALA A 3 -12.29 16.21 11.35
CA ALA A 3 -13.69 16.35 10.95
C ALA A 3 -13.92 16.24 9.43
N HIS A 4 -12.91 16.56 8.61
CA HIS A 4 -13.07 16.68 7.16
C HIS A 4 -13.19 15.32 6.45
N ALA A 5 -12.45 14.30 6.89
CA ALA A 5 -12.51 12.96 6.28
C ALA A 5 -13.83 12.22 6.63
N ARG A 6 -14.25 12.27 7.91
CA ARG A 6 -15.50 11.63 8.36
C ARG A 6 -16.76 12.25 7.72
N ALA A 7 -16.73 13.54 7.39
CA ALA A 7 -17.84 14.21 6.72
C ALA A 7 -18.00 13.82 5.23
N LEU A 8 -16.95 13.32 4.58
CA LEU A 8 -16.95 12.98 3.15
C LEU A 8 -17.14 11.48 2.88
N LEU A 9 -16.89 10.62 3.87
CA LEU A 9 -17.05 9.17 3.77
C LEU A 9 -18.47 8.74 4.20
N THR A 10 -19.49 9.34 3.59
CA THR A 10 -20.86 8.87 3.76
C THR A 10 -21.13 7.73 2.79
N SER A 11 -21.63 6.60 3.29
CA SER A 11 -22.05 5.47 2.47
C SER A 11 -23.10 5.88 1.43
N SER A 12 -23.16 5.14 0.32
CA SER A 12 -24.15 5.38 -0.75
C SER A 12 -24.94 4.10 -1.03
N PRO A 13 -26.05 4.14 -1.79
CA PRO A 13 -26.75 2.92 -2.20
C PRO A 13 -25.87 1.94 -2.99
N ALA A 14 -24.77 2.41 -3.58
CA ALA A 14 -23.82 1.58 -4.34
C ALA A 14 -22.79 0.86 -3.45
N GLY A 15 -22.70 1.17 -2.15
CA GLY A 15 -21.75 0.52 -1.26
C GLY A 15 -21.56 1.21 0.09
N ARG A 16 -20.97 0.47 1.02
CA ARG A 16 -20.64 0.94 2.37
C ARG A 16 -19.22 1.51 2.40
N THR A 17 -19.03 2.53 3.22
CA THR A 17 -17.72 3.13 3.50
C THR A 17 -17.61 3.37 4.99
N ALA A 18 -16.44 3.07 5.55
CA ALA A 18 -16.11 3.32 6.95
C ALA A 18 -14.69 3.88 7.04
N TYR A 19 -14.39 4.49 8.19
CA TYR A 19 -13.08 5.03 8.51
C TYR A 19 -12.70 4.57 9.90
N LEU A 20 -11.51 3.98 10.01
CA LEU A 20 -10.92 3.50 11.24
C LEU A 20 -9.61 4.27 11.50
N ASP A 21 -9.47 4.86 12.68
CA ASP A 21 -8.27 5.57 13.12
C ASP A 21 -7.38 4.61 13.95
N VAL A 22 -6.60 3.80 13.24
CA VAL A 22 -5.72 2.78 13.82
C VAL A 22 -4.37 2.80 13.11
N ASP A 23 -3.30 2.60 13.89
CA ASP A 23 -1.94 2.44 13.39
C ASP A 23 -1.81 1.08 12.66
N LEU A 24 -1.19 1.09 11.48
CA LEU A 24 -1.00 -0.12 10.66
C LEU A 24 -0.12 -1.18 11.35
N HIS A 25 0.70 -0.81 12.34
CA HIS A 25 1.41 -1.77 13.19
C HIS A 25 0.45 -2.67 13.98
N ASP A 26 -0.72 -2.14 14.34
CA ASP A 26 -1.74 -2.83 15.14
C ASP A 26 -2.73 -3.59 14.23
N VAL A 27 -2.22 -4.49 13.37
CA VAL A 27 -3.05 -5.25 12.42
C VAL A 27 -4.24 -5.94 13.11
N GLU A 28 -4.05 -6.49 14.30
CA GLU A 28 -5.12 -7.16 15.04
C GLU A 28 -6.24 -6.21 15.46
N LYS A 29 -5.93 -4.94 15.76
CA LYS A 29 -6.97 -3.93 16.03
C LYS A 29 -7.75 -3.58 14.78
N ILE A 30 -7.10 -3.57 13.61
CA ILE A 30 -7.77 -3.37 12.33
C ILE A 30 -8.75 -4.53 12.09
N LEU A 31 -8.26 -5.77 12.18
CA LEU A 31 -9.04 -6.97 11.89
C LEU A 31 -10.20 -7.20 12.89
N ALA A 32 -10.04 -6.77 14.14
CA ALA A 32 -11.07 -6.89 15.18
C ALA A 32 -12.04 -5.69 15.23
N SER A 33 -11.90 -4.69 14.35
CA SER A 33 -12.74 -3.49 14.40
C SER A 33 -14.17 -3.75 13.90
N ASP A 34 -15.14 -3.16 14.60
CA ASP A 34 -16.55 -3.19 14.18
C ASP A 34 -16.72 -2.50 12.83
N GLU A 35 -15.98 -1.40 12.57
CA GLU A 35 -16.01 -0.68 11.30
C GLU A 35 -15.63 -1.57 10.11
N LEU A 36 -14.62 -2.44 10.25
CA LEU A 36 -14.24 -3.39 9.21
C LEU A 36 -15.31 -4.48 9.07
N ALA A 37 -15.67 -5.14 10.17
CA ALA A 37 -16.60 -6.27 10.16
C ALA A 37 -17.98 -5.91 9.62
N GLU A 38 -18.44 -4.68 9.87
CA GLU A 38 -19.70 -4.19 9.32
C GLU A 38 -19.58 -3.78 7.84
N THR A 39 -18.41 -3.36 7.37
CA THR A 39 -18.27 -2.76 6.03
C THR A 39 -17.81 -3.74 4.95
N ILE A 40 -16.91 -4.65 5.28
CA ILE A 40 -16.27 -5.56 4.33
C ILE A 40 -16.54 -7.01 4.75
N ASP A 41 -17.11 -7.79 3.85
CA ASP A 41 -17.24 -9.24 4.01
C ASP A 41 -15.89 -9.91 3.68
N LEU A 42 -15.13 -10.28 4.72
CA LEU A 42 -13.83 -10.96 4.58
C LEU A 42 -13.97 -12.43 4.12
N SER A 43 -15.18 -12.93 3.83
CA SER A 43 -15.38 -14.21 3.16
C SER A 43 -15.38 -14.10 1.63
N GLU A 44 -15.48 -12.88 1.09
CA GLU A 44 -15.38 -12.58 -0.34
C GLU A 44 -14.01 -11.96 -0.69
N PRO A 45 -13.55 -12.03 -1.96
CA PRO A 45 -12.29 -11.41 -2.36
C PRO A 45 -12.20 -9.90 -2.06
N VAL A 46 -11.12 -9.48 -1.41
CA VAL A 46 -10.87 -8.09 -1.01
C VAL A 46 -9.66 -7.50 -1.75
N VAL A 47 -9.65 -6.19 -1.97
CA VAL A 47 -8.45 -5.46 -2.39
C VAL A 47 -7.81 -4.77 -1.19
N LEU A 48 -6.60 -5.21 -0.81
CA LEU A 48 -5.74 -4.55 0.16
C LEU A 48 -4.91 -3.48 -0.58
N SER A 49 -5.16 -2.20 -0.29
CA SER A 49 -4.48 -1.06 -0.92
C SER A 49 -3.53 -0.39 0.06
N LEU A 50 -2.23 -0.59 -0.13
CA LEU A 50 -1.13 -0.02 0.66
C LEU A 50 -0.32 0.94 -0.21
N VAL A 51 -0.99 1.99 -0.65
CA VAL A 51 -0.45 3.02 -1.55
C VAL A 51 0.26 4.09 -0.74
N ALA A 52 1.54 4.32 -1.03
CA ALA A 52 2.36 5.38 -0.45
C ALA A 52 2.42 5.38 1.09
N ILE A 53 2.43 4.20 1.71
CA ILE A 53 2.44 4.06 3.18
C ILE A 53 3.63 3.23 3.70
N LEU A 54 3.98 2.12 3.04
CA LEU A 54 4.98 1.16 3.56
C LEU A 54 6.41 1.70 3.63
N HIS A 55 6.72 2.79 2.94
CA HIS A 55 8.02 3.45 3.04
C HIS A 55 8.21 4.19 4.37
N PHE A 56 7.17 4.37 5.18
CA PHE A 56 7.29 4.87 6.56
C PHE A 56 7.54 3.77 7.60
N PHE A 57 7.69 2.52 7.14
CA PHE A 57 7.94 1.35 7.97
C PHE A 57 9.32 0.81 7.59
N PRO A 58 10.40 1.22 8.29
CA PRO A 58 11.70 0.63 8.10
C PRO A 58 11.71 -0.86 8.47
N ASP A 59 12.74 -1.59 8.05
CA ASP A 59 12.76 -3.06 8.19
C ASP A 59 12.72 -3.55 9.64
N ASP A 60 13.17 -2.74 10.61
CA ASP A 60 13.09 -3.05 12.04
C ASP A 60 11.65 -3.02 12.59
N GLN A 61 10.69 -2.52 11.81
CA GLN A 61 9.26 -2.53 12.09
C GLN A 61 8.49 -3.67 11.40
N ASP A 62 9.20 -4.61 10.73
CA ASP A 62 8.62 -5.79 10.05
C ASP A 62 7.45 -5.46 9.08
N PRO A 63 7.64 -4.58 8.09
CA PRO A 63 6.59 -4.24 7.13
C PRO A 63 6.14 -5.45 6.32
N TYR A 64 7.05 -6.37 6.00
CA TYR A 64 6.71 -7.61 5.30
C TYR A 64 5.74 -8.47 6.11
N GLY A 65 5.94 -8.55 7.44
CA GLY A 65 5.02 -9.27 8.31
C GLY A 65 3.69 -8.58 8.53
N ILE A 66 3.65 -7.25 8.52
CA ILE A 66 2.38 -6.49 8.51
C ILE A 66 1.55 -6.89 7.28
N VAL A 67 2.15 -6.81 6.08
CA VAL A 67 1.46 -7.16 4.82
C VAL A 67 1.02 -8.63 4.81
N ARG A 68 1.86 -9.54 5.29
CA ARG A 68 1.53 -10.97 5.38
C ARG A 68 0.31 -11.23 6.27
N ARG A 69 0.24 -10.62 7.46
CA ARG A 69 -0.90 -10.77 8.38
C ARG A 69 -2.20 -10.25 7.77
N LEU A 70 -2.15 -9.12 7.06
CA LEU A 70 -3.31 -8.60 6.32
C LEU A 70 -3.74 -9.57 5.21
N LEU A 71 -2.78 -10.12 4.46
CA LEU A 71 -3.05 -11.11 3.42
C LEU A 71 -3.62 -12.41 3.99
N GLU A 72 -3.17 -12.86 5.16
CA GLU A 72 -3.69 -14.05 5.84
C GLU A 72 -5.18 -13.93 6.16
N ALA A 73 -5.67 -12.71 6.45
CA ALA A 73 -7.05 -12.43 6.82
C ALA A 73 -8.05 -12.38 5.64
N VAL A 74 -7.58 -12.33 4.39
CA VAL A 74 -8.45 -12.23 3.20
C VAL A 74 -8.43 -13.53 2.38
N PRO A 75 -9.52 -13.90 1.67
CA PRO A 75 -9.60 -15.19 0.99
C PRO A 75 -8.83 -15.19 -0.34
N ALA A 76 -8.69 -16.37 -0.94
CA ALA A 76 -8.20 -16.53 -2.31
C ALA A 76 -9.01 -15.65 -3.29
N GLY A 77 -8.35 -15.15 -4.34
CA GLY A 77 -8.91 -14.17 -5.28
C GLY A 77 -8.74 -12.71 -4.84
N SER A 78 -8.37 -12.45 -3.58
CA SER A 78 -8.03 -11.11 -3.09
C SER A 78 -6.80 -10.54 -3.79
N HIS A 79 -6.64 -9.22 -3.78
CA HIS A 79 -5.49 -8.55 -4.39
C HIS A 79 -4.77 -7.66 -3.40
N LEU A 80 -3.45 -7.57 -3.55
CA LEU A 80 -2.61 -6.58 -2.89
C LEU A 80 -2.17 -5.55 -3.93
N VAL A 81 -2.31 -4.27 -3.59
CA VAL A 81 -1.79 -3.13 -4.34
C VAL A 81 -0.79 -2.40 -3.45
N VAL A 82 0.46 -2.25 -3.92
CA VAL A 82 1.49 -1.50 -3.19
C VAL A 82 2.10 -0.45 -4.11
N THR A 83 2.33 0.75 -3.57
CA THR A 83 3.30 1.69 -4.14
C THR A 83 4.34 2.08 -3.11
N HIS A 84 5.57 2.27 -3.55
CA HIS A 84 6.70 2.48 -2.64
C HIS A 84 7.77 3.38 -3.25
N ALA A 85 8.34 4.28 -2.45
CA ALA A 85 9.44 5.13 -2.84
C ALA A 85 10.70 4.29 -3.15
N THR A 86 11.42 4.64 -4.21
CA THR A 86 12.66 3.96 -4.62
C THR A 86 13.78 4.95 -4.89
N ALA A 87 15.00 4.54 -4.58
CA ALA A 87 16.22 5.27 -4.89
C ALA A 87 16.90 4.79 -6.19
N ASP A 88 16.36 3.76 -6.87
CA ASP A 88 17.02 3.06 -8.00
C ASP A 88 17.31 3.95 -9.21
N HIS A 89 16.61 5.08 -9.33
CA HIS A 89 16.71 5.97 -10.50
C HIS A 89 17.11 7.41 -10.18
N THR A 90 17.13 7.79 -8.90
CA THR A 90 17.49 9.16 -8.52
C THR A 90 18.20 9.21 -7.17
N PRO A 91 19.43 9.75 -7.12
CA PRO A 91 20.11 10.02 -5.85
C PRO A 91 19.33 11.00 -4.96
N SER A 92 18.44 11.82 -5.53
CA SER A 92 17.62 12.77 -4.75
C SER A 92 16.63 12.09 -3.80
N MET A 93 16.33 10.80 -3.98
CA MET A 93 15.51 10.05 -3.03
C MET A 93 16.21 9.93 -1.68
N ALA A 94 17.53 9.73 -1.64
CA ALA A 94 18.27 9.68 -0.38
C ALA A 94 18.14 11.00 0.40
N GLN A 95 18.25 12.14 -0.29
CA GLN A 95 18.06 13.47 0.31
C GLN A 95 16.63 13.66 0.85
N MET A 96 15.64 13.08 0.19
CA MET A 96 14.25 13.11 0.65
C MET A 96 14.07 12.29 1.94
N ILE A 97 14.65 11.08 1.98
CA ILE A 97 14.65 10.24 3.18
C ILE A 97 15.37 10.93 4.35
N ASP A 98 16.54 11.53 4.10
CA ASP A 98 17.26 12.33 5.10
C ASP A 98 16.41 13.51 5.61
N ALA A 99 15.66 14.17 4.72
CA ALA A 99 14.77 15.25 5.09
C ALA A 99 13.61 14.76 5.99
N TYR A 100 13.06 13.56 5.75
CA TYR A 100 12.09 12.93 6.65
C TYR A 100 12.71 12.63 8.02
N HIS A 101 13.90 12.01 8.04
CA HIS A 101 14.61 11.69 9.29
C HIS A 101 14.93 12.94 10.11
N SER A 102 15.35 14.03 9.45
CA SER A 102 15.63 15.32 10.11
C SER A 102 14.42 15.91 10.83
N ARG A 103 13.21 15.47 10.47
CA ARG A 103 11.93 15.86 11.06
C ARG A 103 11.36 14.80 12.01
N GLY A 104 12.14 13.76 12.33
CA GLY A 104 11.73 12.66 13.19
C GLY A 104 10.75 11.68 12.54
N ILE A 105 10.61 11.69 11.21
CA ILE A 105 9.74 10.77 10.47
C ILE A 105 10.61 9.61 9.99
N ALA A 106 10.33 8.40 10.49
CA ALA A 106 10.97 7.19 10.00
C ALA A 106 10.58 6.96 8.53
N ALA A 107 11.57 6.72 7.67
CA ALA A 107 11.35 6.42 6.27
C ALA A 107 12.46 5.53 5.71
N GLN A 108 12.12 4.63 4.80
CA GLN A 108 13.07 3.78 4.09
C GLN A 108 12.61 3.65 2.64
N ALA A 109 13.50 4.00 1.70
CA ALA A 109 13.30 3.68 0.29
C ALA A 109 13.69 2.21 0.04
N ARG A 110 13.05 1.56 -0.92
CA ARG A 110 13.32 0.17 -1.29
C ARG A 110 13.54 0.06 -2.80
N SER A 111 14.44 -0.84 -3.19
CA SER A 111 14.66 -1.25 -4.56
C SER A 111 13.47 -2.05 -5.11
N ALA A 112 13.45 -2.28 -6.43
CA ALA A 112 12.44 -3.14 -7.05
C ALA A 112 12.39 -4.56 -6.43
N ASP A 113 13.55 -5.15 -6.14
CA ASP A 113 13.67 -6.50 -5.57
C ASP A 113 13.15 -6.53 -4.12
N GLU A 114 13.47 -5.51 -3.32
CA GLU A 114 12.95 -5.39 -1.96
C GLU A 114 11.44 -5.15 -1.93
N LEU A 115 10.89 -4.44 -2.93
CA LEU A 115 9.44 -4.29 -3.10
C LEU A 115 8.79 -5.61 -3.51
N ALA A 116 9.43 -6.40 -4.38
CA ALA A 116 8.92 -7.69 -4.84
C ALA A 116 8.64 -8.66 -3.69
N ARG A 117 9.39 -8.56 -2.60
CA ARG A 117 9.20 -9.37 -1.39
C ARG A 117 7.82 -9.21 -0.73
N PHE A 118 7.15 -8.05 -0.89
CA PHE A 118 5.76 -7.88 -0.41
C PHE A 118 4.74 -8.75 -1.16
N PHE A 119 5.11 -9.22 -2.36
CA PHE A 119 4.26 -10.03 -3.23
C PHE A 119 4.67 -11.51 -3.25
N GLU A 120 5.58 -11.95 -2.36
CA GLU A 120 5.95 -13.36 -2.25
C GLU A 120 4.72 -14.25 -2.04
N GLY A 121 4.58 -15.27 -2.90
CA GLY A 121 3.44 -16.19 -2.88
C GLY A 121 2.16 -15.67 -3.56
N LEU A 122 2.21 -14.48 -4.17
CA LEU A 122 1.12 -13.93 -4.98
C LEU A 122 1.39 -14.09 -6.47
N ASP A 123 0.34 -14.22 -7.26
CA ASP A 123 0.41 -14.14 -8.72
C ASP A 123 0.48 -12.67 -9.14
N MET A 124 1.62 -12.27 -9.70
CA MET A 124 1.79 -10.89 -10.18
C MET A 124 0.86 -10.60 -11.35
N VAL A 125 0.11 -9.50 -11.23
CA VAL A 125 -0.70 -8.97 -12.33
C VAL A 125 0.21 -8.20 -13.27
N GLU A 126 0.16 -8.54 -14.57
CA GLU A 126 0.93 -7.84 -15.61
C GLU A 126 0.68 -6.32 -15.60
N PRO A 127 1.72 -5.48 -15.70
CA PRO A 127 3.10 -5.78 -16.11
C PRO A 127 4.07 -6.12 -14.95
N GLY A 128 3.57 -6.57 -13.80
CA GLY A 128 4.37 -6.77 -12.59
C GLY A 128 4.71 -5.46 -11.90
N ILE A 129 5.94 -5.34 -11.39
CA ILE A 129 6.43 -4.13 -10.74
C ILE A 129 6.97 -3.17 -11.80
N GLN A 130 6.45 -1.94 -11.81
CA GLN A 130 6.86 -0.87 -12.71
C GLN A 130 6.91 0.46 -11.96
N LEU A 131 7.59 1.47 -12.53
CA LEU A 131 7.37 2.84 -12.04
C LEU A 131 5.89 3.18 -12.16
N VAL A 132 5.35 3.89 -11.17
CA VAL A 132 3.89 4.10 -11.08
C VAL A 132 3.30 4.75 -12.33
N ASN A 133 4.04 5.63 -13.02
CA ASN A 133 3.62 6.25 -14.27
C ASN A 133 3.70 5.34 -15.50
N ARG A 134 4.26 4.14 -15.36
CA ARG A 134 4.38 3.11 -16.41
C ARG A 134 3.45 1.92 -16.16
N TRP A 135 2.74 1.89 -15.04
CA TRP A 135 1.81 0.82 -14.73
C TRP A 135 0.47 1.07 -15.44
N ARG A 136 0.21 0.32 -16.53
CA ARG A 136 -1.00 0.42 -17.38
C ARG A 136 -1.44 1.89 -17.66
N PRO A 137 -0.56 2.70 -18.26
CA PRO A 137 -0.80 4.14 -18.40
C PRO A 137 -1.95 4.46 -19.36
N ASP A 138 -2.74 5.47 -19.03
CA ASP A 138 -3.68 6.07 -19.97
C ASP A 138 -2.93 6.82 -21.10
N PRO A 139 -3.56 6.98 -22.28
CA PRO A 139 -2.98 7.77 -23.37
C PRO A 139 -2.57 9.18 -22.92
N GLY A 140 -1.33 9.57 -23.22
CA GLY A 140 -0.80 10.87 -22.81
C GLY A 140 -0.09 10.88 -21.46
N THR A 141 -0.09 9.77 -20.71
CA THR A 141 0.73 9.65 -19.50
C THR A 141 2.21 9.75 -19.88
N PRO A 142 2.99 10.63 -19.23
CA PRO A 142 4.41 10.81 -19.55
C PRO A 142 5.28 9.69 -18.94
N THR A 143 5.35 8.56 -19.64
CA THR A 143 6.10 7.36 -19.22
C THR A 143 7.63 7.51 -19.26
N GLU A 144 8.12 8.48 -20.04
CA GLU A 144 9.55 8.82 -20.16
C GLU A 144 10.09 9.55 -18.92
N MET A 145 9.21 10.22 -18.15
CA MET A 145 9.62 10.84 -16.90
C MET A 145 9.90 9.78 -15.84
N ILE A 146 10.97 9.98 -15.08
CA ILE A 146 11.28 9.14 -13.93
C ILE A 146 10.49 9.64 -12.73
N VAL A 147 9.51 8.84 -12.30
CA VAL A 147 8.83 9.00 -11.01
C VAL A 147 9.49 8.04 -10.04
N PRO A 148 10.09 8.49 -8.92
CA PRO A 148 10.88 7.62 -8.04
C PRO A 148 10.00 6.80 -7.08
N ALA A 149 8.99 6.16 -7.63
CA ALA A 149 8.12 5.25 -6.94
C ALA A 149 7.76 4.09 -7.85
N TYR A 150 7.92 2.87 -7.32
CA TYR A 150 7.40 1.66 -7.95
C TYR A 150 5.97 1.39 -7.50
N GLY A 151 5.22 0.69 -8.35
CA GLY A 151 3.90 0.16 -8.07
C GLY A 151 3.75 -1.26 -8.61
N GLY A 152 2.95 -2.07 -7.92
CA GLY A 152 2.66 -3.45 -8.31
C GLY A 152 1.32 -3.93 -7.77
N VAL A 153 0.77 -4.94 -8.42
CA VAL A 153 -0.46 -5.62 -8.02
C VAL A 153 -0.22 -7.13 -8.04
N GLY A 154 -0.57 -7.81 -6.94
CA GLY A 154 -0.50 -9.27 -6.83
C GLY A 154 -1.85 -9.85 -6.43
N ARG A 155 -2.20 -11.00 -6.98
CA ARG A 155 -3.42 -11.75 -6.66
C ARG A 155 -3.08 -12.91 -5.72
N LYS A 156 -3.85 -13.05 -4.65
CA LYS A 156 -3.78 -14.19 -3.74
C LYS A 156 -4.50 -15.39 -4.36
N ASN A 157 -3.87 -16.56 -4.31
CA ASN A 157 -4.45 -17.84 -4.73
C ASN A 157 -5.04 -18.65 -3.58
#